data_AF-A0A395MZ04-F1
#
_entry.id   AF-A0A395MZ04-F1
#
_cell.length_a   1.000
_cell.length_b   1.000
_cell.length_c   1.000
_cell.angle_alpha   90.00
_cell.angle_beta   90.00
_cell.angle_gamma   90.00
#
_symmetry.space_group_name_H-M   'P 1'
#
loop_
_entity.id
_entity.type
_entity.pdbx_description
1 polymer ?
#
loop_
_entity_poly.entity_id
_entity_poly.type
_entity_poly.pdbx_seq_one_letter_code
_entity_poly.pdbx_strand_id
1 'polypeptide(L)'
;MADDEPVSFDEHGDFDEFKAYITTPDVAREQLLPRLVHPEADNDDAVHIEIHIGKTAQELIQHHRDTTTPITKNSKIHPRLFIVVDTTDLDNRGVLLVALDEYHGFNDAVRGPVEEKRDELMSLSIANDDWSTARQISDEDKPEAVPKKYFVVYNLLSDQEAFDEAFEKLNSGLSEVNVQDDENDENMEADVDSGNEEGEGNDDTNEQDDDEWEDEEEAEDEEMGEEEEEDEEGWDHYYKAFKPEVQTLSNVKDTHRSRALEHNQDPNMFAIIDGEYESQGTLIMRVSPEEDSFKCKGDVAGEILRWIFISFMSWDEAKAFVARLN
;
A
#
# COMPACT_ATOMS: atom_id res chain seq x y z
N MET A 1 -19.19 35.65 -22.43
CA MET A 1 -17.97 34.84 -22.27
C MET A 1 -17.63 35.01 -20.81
N ALA A 2 -18.09 34.06 -19.99
CA ALA A 2 -17.77 34.07 -18.57
C ALA A 2 -16.30 33.66 -18.46
N ASP A 3 -15.55 34.43 -17.69
CA ASP A 3 -14.17 34.10 -17.34
C ASP A 3 -14.23 32.83 -16.48
N ASP A 4 -13.82 31.70 -17.06
CA ASP A 4 -13.62 30.46 -16.31
C ASP A 4 -12.32 30.62 -15.51
N GLU A 5 -12.45 31.18 -14.31
CA GLU A 5 -11.35 31.26 -13.36
C GLU A 5 -10.92 29.85 -12.93
N PRO A 6 -9.60 29.59 -12.84
CA PRO A 6 -9.10 28.31 -12.35
C PRO A 6 -9.58 28.10 -10.91
N VAL A 7 -10.08 26.89 -10.64
CA VAL A 7 -10.59 26.51 -9.31
C VAL A 7 -9.46 25.87 -8.51
N SER A 8 -9.44 26.08 -7.19
CA SER A 8 -8.56 25.34 -6.29
C SER A 8 -9.00 23.88 -6.17
N PHE A 9 -8.03 22.98 -6.03
CA PHE A 9 -8.26 21.53 -6.04
C PHE A 9 -9.02 20.99 -4.83
N ASP A 10 -9.24 21.82 -3.80
CA ASP A 10 -10.00 21.50 -2.58
C ASP A 10 -11.52 21.68 -2.74
N GLU A 11 -11.97 22.36 -3.81
CA GLU A 11 -13.36 22.30 -4.23
C GLU A 11 -13.54 21.01 -5.05
N HIS A 12 -14.08 19.96 -4.41
CA HIS A 12 -14.52 18.74 -5.09
C HIS A 12 -15.45 19.13 -6.25
N GLY A 13 -14.93 19.10 -7.48
CA GLY A 13 -15.73 19.27 -8.67
C GLY A 13 -16.59 18.03 -8.88
N ASP A 14 -17.82 18.21 -9.36
CA ASP A 14 -18.66 17.10 -9.83
C ASP A 14 -18.07 16.58 -11.16
N PHE A 15 -16.98 15.82 -11.08
CA PHE A 15 -16.33 15.21 -12.24
C PHE A 15 -17.08 13.93 -12.60
N ASP A 16 -17.83 13.95 -13.71
CA ASP A 16 -18.61 12.83 -14.23
C ASP A 16 -17.87 12.03 -15.32
N GLU A 17 -16.67 12.47 -15.72
CA GLU A 17 -15.87 11.85 -16.78
C GLU A 17 -14.44 11.56 -16.30
N PHE A 18 -13.77 10.54 -16.86
CA PHE A 18 -12.37 10.24 -16.53
C PHE A 18 -11.58 9.70 -17.74
N LYS A 19 -10.26 9.72 -17.61
CA LYS A 19 -9.35 9.17 -18.63
C LYS A 19 -8.91 7.76 -18.28
N ALA A 20 -8.79 6.93 -19.31
CA ALA A 20 -8.11 5.65 -19.24
C ALA A 20 -7.04 5.55 -20.34
N TYR A 21 -5.85 5.10 -19.97
CA TYR A 21 -4.70 5.04 -20.87
C TYR A 21 -4.31 3.59 -21.15
N ILE A 22 -4.24 3.21 -22.42
CA ILE A 22 -3.77 1.88 -22.83
C ILE A 22 -2.30 1.98 -23.25
N THR A 23 -1.41 1.25 -22.58
CA THR A 23 0.03 1.21 -22.93
C THR A 23 0.47 -0.13 -23.53
N THR A 24 -0.39 -1.14 -23.51
CA THR A 24 -0.13 -2.46 -24.10
C THR A 24 -0.76 -2.61 -25.49
N PRO A 25 -0.04 -3.17 -26.49
CA PRO A 25 -0.53 -3.23 -27.88
C PRO A 25 -1.70 -4.19 -28.10
N ASP A 26 -1.88 -5.17 -27.20
CA ASP A 26 -2.83 -6.26 -27.41
C ASP A 26 -4.20 -6.03 -26.73
N VAL A 27 -4.39 -4.88 -26.08
CA VAL A 27 -5.70 -4.46 -25.54
C VAL A 27 -6.27 -3.37 -26.43
N ALA A 28 -7.46 -3.61 -26.99
CA ALA A 28 -8.17 -2.66 -27.82
C ALA A 28 -9.22 -1.88 -27.01
N ARG A 29 -9.56 -0.67 -27.49
CA ARG A 29 -10.61 0.17 -26.89
C ARG A 29 -11.93 -0.59 -26.75
N GLU A 30 -12.30 -1.37 -27.75
CA GLU A 30 -13.57 -2.10 -27.81
C GLU A 30 -13.65 -3.24 -26.78
N GLN A 31 -12.50 -3.74 -26.32
CA GLN A 31 -12.44 -4.74 -25.25
C GLN A 31 -12.55 -4.11 -23.88
N LEU A 32 -11.97 -2.92 -23.70
CA LEU A 32 -11.88 -2.23 -22.42
C LEU A 32 -13.12 -1.40 -22.10
N LEU A 33 -13.69 -0.71 -23.10
CA LEU A 33 -14.79 0.22 -22.90
C LEU A 33 -16.00 -0.40 -22.18
N PRO A 34 -16.50 -1.60 -22.55
CA PRO A 34 -17.64 -2.20 -21.85
C PRO A 34 -17.38 -2.52 -20.37
N ARG A 35 -16.12 -2.65 -19.96
CA ARG A 35 -15.74 -2.89 -18.56
C ARG A 35 -15.60 -1.59 -17.77
N LEU A 36 -15.18 -0.52 -18.44
CA LEU A 36 -15.01 0.81 -17.83
C LEU A 36 -16.28 1.66 -17.78
N VAL A 37 -17.30 1.35 -18.58
CA VAL A 37 -18.60 2.00 -18.47
C VAL A 37 -19.40 1.28 -17.38
N HIS A 38 -19.95 2.04 -16.42
CA HIS A 38 -20.80 1.47 -15.37
C HIS A 38 -22.08 0.89 -16.01
N PRO A 39 -22.52 -0.34 -15.66
CA PRO A 39 -23.67 -0.98 -16.32
C PRO A 39 -24.98 -0.20 -16.27
N GLU A 40 -25.13 0.66 -15.26
CA GLU A 40 -26.29 1.52 -15.05
C GLU A 40 -26.11 2.95 -15.59
N ALA A 41 -24.96 3.26 -16.21
CA ALA A 41 -24.74 4.57 -16.79
C ALA A 41 -25.60 4.76 -18.05
N ASP A 42 -26.31 5.88 -18.11
CA ASP A 42 -27.09 6.27 -19.30
C ASP A 42 -26.20 6.80 -20.44
N ASN A 43 -24.88 6.96 -20.22
CA ASN A 43 -23.96 7.58 -21.16
C ASN A 43 -22.55 6.94 -21.15
N ASP A 44 -22.16 6.37 -22.28
CA ASP A 44 -20.82 5.80 -22.51
C ASP A 44 -19.73 6.89 -22.67
N ASP A 45 -20.10 8.16 -22.84
CA ASP A 45 -19.16 9.27 -23.07
C ASP A 45 -18.38 9.68 -21.80
N ALA A 46 -18.66 9.05 -20.65
CA ALA A 46 -17.94 9.29 -19.40
C ALA A 46 -16.48 8.80 -19.41
N VAL A 47 -16.12 7.92 -20.36
CA VAL A 47 -14.79 7.28 -20.40
C VAL A 47 -14.00 7.72 -21.63
N HIS A 48 -12.89 8.42 -21.39
CA HIS A 48 -11.98 8.90 -22.43
C HIS A 48 -10.75 7.97 -22.55
N ILE A 49 -10.80 7.05 -23.51
CA ILE A 49 -9.70 6.09 -23.74
C ILE A 49 -8.67 6.67 -24.71
N GLU A 50 -7.43 6.83 -24.25
CA GLU A 50 -6.27 7.24 -25.04
C GLU A 50 -5.26 6.08 -25.17
N ILE A 51 -4.63 5.93 -26.35
CA ILE A 51 -3.68 4.83 -26.63
C ILE A 51 -2.26 5.38 -26.69
N HIS A 52 -1.38 4.86 -25.83
CA HIS A 52 0.00 5.28 -25.63
C HIS A 52 0.94 4.07 -25.50
N ILE A 53 1.01 3.26 -26.56
CA ILE A 53 1.77 2.01 -26.54
C ILE A 53 3.24 2.23 -26.15
N GLY A 54 3.69 1.42 -25.19
CA GLY A 54 5.08 1.41 -24.72
C GLY A 54 5.44 2.49 -23.72
N LYS A 55 4.51 3.37 -23.33
CA LYS A 55 4.76 4.36 -22.27
C LYS A 55 4.68 3.74 -20.87
N THR A 56 5.48 4.25 -19.95
CA THR A 56 5.37 3.91 -18.52
C THR A 56 4.24 4.69 -17.85
N ALA A 57 3.83 4.26 -16.65
CA ALA A 57 2.85 5.01 -15.85
C ALA A 57 3.36 6.42 -15.48
N GLN A 58 4.66 6.59 -15.22
CA GLN A 58 5.25 7.91 -14.94
C GLN A 58 5.23 8.84 -16.17
N GLU A 59 5.50 8.31 -17.37
CA GLU A 59 5.36 9.08 -18.60
C GLU A 59 3.90 9.47 -18.88
N LEU A 60 2.94 8.62 -18.52
CA LEU A 60 1.52 8.93 -18.60
C LEU A 60 1.08 9.97 -17.59
N ILE A 61 1.61 9.96 -16.37
CA ILE A 61 1.36 11.01 -15.38
C ILE A 61 1.77 12.37 -15.94
N GLN A 62 2.98 12.46 -16.52
CA GLN A 62 3.43 13.72 -17.12
C GLN A 62 2.53 14.12 -18.30
N HIS A 63 2.18 13.18 -19.17
CA HIS A 63 1.24 13.45 -20.28
C HIS A 63 -0.13 13.91 -19.78
N HIS A 64 -0.67 13.31 -18.72
CA HIS A 64 -1.94 13.70 -18.13
C HIS A 64 -1.86 15.14 -17.62
N ARG A 65 -0.81 15.50 -16.87
CA ARG A 65 -0.57 16.86 -16.38
C ARG A 65 -0.45 17.88 -17.52
N ASP A 66 0.20 17.51 -18.61
CA ASP A 66 0.43 18.41 -19.75
C ASP A 66 -0.82 18.62 -20.62
N THR A 67 -1.75 17.64 -20.63
CA THR A 67 -2.89 17.62 -21.55
C THR A 67 -4.23 17.87 -20.90
N THR A 68 -4.37 17.60 -19.61
CA THR A 68 -5.55 17.94 -18.84
C THR A 68 -5.43 19.43 -18.49
N THR A 69 -6.12 20.27 -19.27
CA THR A 69 -6.17 21.74 -19.15
C THR A 69 -6.45 22.21 -17.72
N PRO A 70 -6.14 23.48 -17.38
CA PRO A 70 -6.44 24.03 -16.06
C PRO A 70 -7.88 23.72 -15.65
N ILE A 71 -8.07 23.25 -14.43
CA ILE A 71 -9.39 22.91 -13.91
C ILE A 71 -10.21 24.19 -13.87
N THR A 72 -11.28 24.19 -14.65
CA THR A 72 -12.30 25.23 -14.62
C THR A 72 -13.54 24.66 -13.94
N LYS A 73 -14.47 25.52 -13.52
CA LYS A 73 -15.77 25.09 -12.97
C LYS A 73 -16.59 24.21 -13.93
N ASN A 74 -16.23 24.19 -15.21
CA ASN A 74 -16.90 23.41 -16.25
C ASN A 74 -16.10 22.17 -16.68
N SER A 75 -14.97 21.89 -16.03
CA SER A 75 -14.18 20.69 -16.33
C SER A 75 -14.94 19.45 -15.87
N LYS A 76 -15.24 18.56 -16.82
CA LYS A 76 -15.93 17.29 -16.55
C LYS A 76 -15.00 16.12 -16.26
N ILE A 77 -13.82 16.15 -16.87
CA ILE A 77 -12.83 15.09 -16.76
C ILE A 77 -12.07 15.25 -15.45
N HIS A 78 -11.98 14.18 -14.66
CA HIS A 78 -11.25 14.18 -13.40
C HIS A 78 -9.76 14.50 -13.64
N PRO A 79 -9.19 15.51 -12.95
CA PRO A 79 -7.86 16.02 -13.24
C PRO A 79 -6.72 15.28 -12.53
N ARG A 80 -7.05 14.46 -11.53
CA ARG A 80 -6.08 13.78 -10.66
C ARG A 80 -6.23 12.27 -10.63
N LEU A 81 -7.31 11.72 -11.18
CA LEU A 81 -7.64 10.30 -11.11
C LEU A 81 -7.81 9.78 -12.52
N PHE A 82 -7.13 8.68 -12.83
CA PHE A 82 -7.24 8.03 -14.12
C PHE A 82 -6.81 6.57 -14.01
N ILE A 83 -7.18 5.79 -15.02
CA ILE A 83 -6.82 4.38 -15.11
C ILE A 83 -5.67 4.18 -16.11
N VAL A 84 -4.72 3.30 -15.78
CA VAL A 84 -3.67 2.83 -16.68
C VAL A 84 -3.81 1.33 -16.91
N VAL A 85 -3.86 0.96 -18.18
CA VAL A 85 -3.93 -0.41 -18.68
C VAL A 85 -2.59 -0.79 -19.29
N ASP A 86 -1.76 -1.43 -18.49
CA ASP A 86 -0.37 -1.79 -18.80
C ASP A 86 -0.15 -3.30 -19.01
N THR A 87 -1.21 -4.08 -18.94
CA THR A 87 -1.19 -5.54 -19.03
C THR A 87 -2.28 -6.04 -19.97
N THR A 88 -2.00 -7.17 -20.63
CA THR A 88 -3.01 -7.90 -21.42
C THR A 88 -3.86 -8.83 -20.54
N ASP A 89 -3.37 -9.15 -19.35
CA ASP A 89 -4.03 -10.01 -18.37
C ASP A 89 -4.92 -9.18 -17.45
N LEU A 90 -6.04 -8.70 -17.98
CA LEU A 90 -6.96 -7.81 -17.27
C LEU A 90 -7.71 -8.52 -16.14
N ASP A 91 -7.83 -9.84 -16.20
CA ASP A 91 -8.63 -10.61 -15.24
C ASP A 91 -7.80 -10.99 -14.01
N ASN A 92 -6.53 -11.41 -14.21
CA ASN A 92 -5.70 -11.82 -13.07
C ASN A 92 -4.75 -10.73 -12.59
N ARG A 93 -4.38 -9.75 -13.44
CA ARG A 93 -3.49 -8.63 -13.05
C ARG A 93 -4.22 -7.29 -12.96
N GLY A 94 -5.35 -7.14 -13.62
CA GLY A 94 -6.16 -5.93 -13.53
C GLY A 94 -5.48 -4.67 -14.08
N VAL A 95 -5.87 -3.51 -13.57
CA VAL A 95 -5.43 -2.18 -14.01
C VAL A 95 -4.91 -1.36 -12.84
N LEU A 96 -4.19 -0.28 -13.13
CA LEU A 96 -3.80 0.71 -12.13
C LEU A 96 -4.82 1.83 -12.09
N LEU A 97 -5.42 2.05 -10.93
CA LEU A 97 -6.03 3.33 -10.59
C LEU A 97 -4.91 4.23 -10.08
N VAL A 98 -4.67 5.34 -10.77
CA VAL A 98 -3.61 6.30 -10.45
C VAL A 98 -4.26 7.54 -9.85
N ALA A 99 -3.64 8.04 -8.78
CA ALA A 99 -4.00 9.29 -8.17
C ALA A 99 -2.79 10.23 -8.09
N LEU A 100 -2.97 11.46 -8.59
CA LEU A 100 -1.92 12.47 -8.64
C LEU A 100 -1.87 13.26 -7.34
N ASP A 101 -0.66 13.45 -6.82
CA ASP A 101 -0.37 14.29 -5.65
C ASP A 101 -1.24 13.97 -4.42
N GLU A 102 -1.60 12.69 -4.21
CA GLU A 102 -2.46 12.25 -3.10
C GLU A 102 -1.73 12.12 -1.77
N TYR A 103 -2.49 12.40 -0.69
CA TYR A 103 -2.10 12.57 0.73
C TYR A 103 -0.91 13.50 1.00
N HIS A 104 0.22 13.19 0.39
CA HIS A 104 1.55 13.59 0.82
C HIS A 104 2.38 14.21 -0.32
N GLY A 105 1.72 14.59 -1.42
CA GLY A 105 2.32 15.30 -2.56
C GLY A 105 3.06 14.42 -3.56
N PHE A 106 2.93 13.09 -3.44
CA PHE A 106 3.42 12.13 -4.42
C PHE A 106 2.27 11.54 -5.23
N ASN A 107 2.60 11.06 -6.43
CA ASN A 107 1.65 10.25 -7.19
C ASN A 107 1.63 8.85 -6.60
N ASP A 108 0.45 8.25 -6.56
CA ASP A 108 0.27 6.89 -6.06
C ASP A 108 -0.63 6.09 -7.02
N ALA A 109 -0.65 4.78 -6.85
CA ALA A 109 -1.54 3.91 -7.56
C ALA A 109 -1.94 2.69 -6.74
N VAL A 110 -3.14 2.17 -7.02
CA VAL A 110 -3.63 0.89 -6.53
C VAL A 110 -3.94 0.00 -7.73
N ARG A 111 -3.61 -1.29 -7.64
CA ARG A 111 -3.87 -2.26 -8.70
C ARG A 111 -5.03 -3.16 -8.30
N GLY A 112 -5.95 -3.41 -9.23
CA GLY A 112 -7.05 -4.34 -9.01
C GLY A 112 -7.88 -4.58 -10.28
N PRO A 113 -8.97 -5.35 -10.16
CA PRO A 113 -9.88 -5.65 -11.27
C PRO A 113 -10.42 -4.39 -11.94
N VAL A 114 -10.69 -4.46 -13.25
CA VAL A 114 -11.10 -3.30 -14.06
C VAL A 114 -12.37 -2.65 -13.53
N GLU A 115 -13.37 -3.46 -13.20
CA GLU A 115 -14.69 -3.03 -12.76
C GLU A 115 -14.62 -2.39 -11.37
N GLU A 116 -13.87 -2.98 -10.43
CA GLU A 116 -13.69 -2.45 -9.09
C GLU A 116 -12.94 -1.12 -9.12
N LYS A 117 -11.85 -1.02 -9.89
CA LYS A 117 -11.08 0.22 -10.00
C LYS A 117 -11.81 1.33 -10.76
N ARG A 118 -12.74 0.99 -11.64
CA ARG A 118 -13.72 1.95 -12.18
C ARG A 118 -14.64 2.46 -11.06
N ASP A 119 -15.23 1.57 -10.28
CA ASP A 119 -16.20 1.95 -9.24
C ASP A 119 -15.56 2.77 -8.13
N GLU A 120 -14.35 2.40 -7.69
CA GLU A 120 -13.53 3.20 -6.77
C GLU A 120 -13.23 4.58 -7.35
N LEU A 121 -12.79 4.68 -8.61
CA LEU A 121 -12.52 5.98 -9.25
C LEU A 121 -13.77 6.86 -9.22
N MET A 122 -14.94 6.30 -9.57
CA MET A 122 -16.19 7.05 -9.56
C MET A 122 -16.57 7.50 -8.15
N SER A 123 -16.39 6.64 -7.14
CA SER A 123 -16.66 6.97 -5.74
C SER A 123 -15.74 8.08 -5.22
N LEU A 124 -14.44 8.00 -5.51
CA LEU A 124 -13.44 9.03 -5.20
C LEU A 124 -13.76 10.36 -5.91
N SER A 125 -14.22 10.30 -7.16
CA SER A 125 -14.53 11.49 -7.97
C SER A 125 -15.69 12.32 -7.40
N ILE A 126 -16.60 11.69 -6.66
CA ILE A 126 -17.73 12.35 -5.99
C ILE A 126 -17.54 12.46 -4.46
N ALA A 127 -16.32 12.18 -3.98
CA ALA A 127 -15.94 12.23 -2.56
C ALA A 127 -16.81 11.36 -1.63
N ASN A 128 -17.33 10.23 -2.14
CA ASN A 128 -17.99 9.23 -1.30
C ASN A 128 -16.98 8.40 -0.49
N ASP A 129 -15.82 8.16 -1.07
CA ASP A 129 -14.67 7.49 -0.46
C ASP A 129 -13.43 8.40 -0.52
N ASP A 130 -12.40 8.03 0.25
CA ASP A 130 -11.08 8.66 0.20
C ASP A 130 -10.00 7.69 -0.32
N TRP A 131 -8.83 8.25 -0.64
CA TRP A 131 -7.75 7.45 -1.21
C TRP A 131 -7.22 6.38 -0.23
N SER A 132 -7.35 6.56 1.09
CA SER A 132 -6.94 5.54 2.08
C SER A 132 -7.84 4.32 1.99
N THR A 133 -9.13 4.52 1.76
CA THR A 133 -10.10 3.45 1.55
C THR A 133 -9.73 2.68 0.27
N ALA A 134 -9.37 3.36 -0.81
CA ALA A 134 -8.90 2.72 -2.05
C ALA A 134 -7.56 1.96 -1.88
N ARG A 135 -6.70 2.39 -0.93
CA ARG A 135 -5.43 1.72 -0.58
C ARG A 135 -5.62 0.47 0.27
N GLN A 136 -6.70 0.38 1.04
CA GLN A 136 -7.04 -0.79 1.85
C GLN A 136 -7.49 -1.94 0.93
N ILE A 137 -6.53 -2.60 0.30
CA ILE A 137 -6.80 -3.82 -0.46
C ILE A 137 -6.81 -4.96 0.55
N SER A 138 -7.99 -5.51 0.87
CA SER A 138 -8.08 -6.75 1.64
C SER A 138 -7.34 -7.86 0.89
N ASP A 139 -6.70 -8.79 1.61
CA ASP A 139 -6.04 -9.96 1.01
C ASP A 139 -7.01 -10.83 0.18
N GLU A 140 -8.31 -10.70 0.45
CA GLU A 140 -9.40 -11.38 -0.23
C GLU A 140 -9.73 -10.75 -1.61
N ASP A 141 -9.54 -9.44 -1.76
CA ASP A 141 -9.90 -8.67 -2.96
C ASP A 141 -8.72 -8.52 -3.96
N LYS A 142 -7.55 -9.11 -3.67
CA LYS A 142 -6.37 -9.06 -4.55
C LYS A 142 -6.55 -9.97 -5.77
N PRO A 143 -6.30 -9.47 -7.01
CA PRO A 143 -6.28 -10.31 -8.20
C PRO A 143 -5.30 -11.49 -8.06
N GLU A 144 -5.66 -12.68 -8.56
CA GLU A 144 -4.88 -13.91 -8.34
C GLU A 144 -3.42 -13.84 -8.83
N ALA A 145 -3.11 -13.04 -9.86
CA ALA A 145 -1.75 -12.88 -10.37
C ALA A 145 -0.94 -11.79 -9.63
N VAL A 146 -1.52 -11.14 -8.61
CA VAL A 146 -0.79 -10.30 -7.66
C VAL A 146 -0.33 -11.22 -6.52
N PRO A 147 0.98 -11.48 -6.36
CA PRO A 147 1.47 -12.37 -5.30
C PRO A 147 0.94 -11.95 -3.93
N LYS A 148 0.30 -12.89 -3.23
CA LYS A 148 -0.32 -12.68 -1.90
C LYS A 148 0.69 -12.50 -0.75
N LYS A 149 1.99 -12.72 -0.96
CA LYS A 149 3.02 -12.65 0.09
C LYS A 149 4.25 -11.90 -0.44
N TYR A 150 4.63 -10.81 0.24
CA TYR A 150 5.53 -9.80 -0.29
C TYR A 150 7.01 -10.09 -0.03
N PHE A 151 7.85 -9.19 -0.57
CA PHE A 151 9.30 -9.13 -0.41
C PHE A 151 9.76 -9.52 0.99
N VAL A 152 10.85 -10.27 1.04
CA VAL A 152 11.54 -10.55 2.30
C VAL A 152 12.31 -9.29 2.71
N VAL A 153 12.16 -8.90 3.97
CA VAL A 153 13.03 -7.92 4.62
C VAL A 153 14.01 -8.67 5.51
N TYR A 154 15.28 -8.69 5.11
CA TYR A 154 16.33 -9.38 5.84
C TYR A 154 16.88 -8.51 6.97
N ASN A 155 16.89 -9.06 8.19
CA ASN A 155 17.53 -8.47 9.35
C ASN A 155 19.03 -8.81 9.36
N LEU A 156 19.88 -7.80 9.14
CA LEU A 156 21.34 -7.88 9.31
C LEU A 156 21.85 -7.03 10.48
N LEU A 157 20.94 -6.56 11.34
CA LEU A 157 21.28 -5.87 12.58
C LEU A 157 21.54 -6.86 13.70
N SER A 158 22.54 -6.53 14.52
CA SER A 158 22.77 -7.23 15.79
C SER A 158 21.69 -6.89 16.81
N ASP A 159 21.16 -5.66 16.73
CA ASP A 159 20.12 -5.12 17.60
C ASP A 159 18.74 -5.43 17.02
N GLN A 160 17.89 -6.09 17.79
CA GLN A 160 16.55 -6.48 17.36
C GLN A 160 15.56 -5.32 17.47
N GLU A 161 15.67 -4.48 18.50
CA GLU A 161 14.76 -3.36 18.72
C GLU A 161 14.91 -2.32 17.59
N ALA A 162 16.15 -2.02 17.23
CA ALA A 162 16.45 -1.15 16.08
C ALA A 162 15.95 -1.74 14.74
N PHE A 163 15.93 -3.08 14.61
CA PHE A 163 15.34 -3.71 13.43
C PHE A 163 13.81 -3.58 13.44
N ASP A 164 13.17 -3.83 14.57
CA ASP A 164 11.71 -3.79 14.69
C ASP A 164 11.19 -2.38 14.37
N GLU A 165 11.83 -1.33 14.89
CA GLU A 165 11.51 0.07 14.57
C GLU A 165 11.67 0.37 13.06
N ALA A 166 12.79 -0.08 12.47
CA ALA A 166 13.05 0.11 11.05
C ALA A 166 12.07 -0.66 10.14
N PHE A 167 11.68 -1.86 10.57
CA PHE A 167 10.73 -2.71 9.88
C PHE A 167 9.30 -2.16 9.99
N GLU A 168 8.94 -1.60 11.15
CA GLU A 168 7.67 -0.91 11.35
C GLU A 168 7.57 0.31 10.42
N LYS A 169 8.60 1.16 10.36
CA LYS A 169 8.68 2.29 9.41
C LYS A 169 8.49 1.86 7.95
N LEU A 170 9.11 0.75 7.56
CA LEU A 170 8.98 0.22 6.21
C LEU A 170 7.55 -0.28 5.92
N ASN A 171 6.84 -0.83 6.90
CA ASN A 171 5.43 -1.21 6.76
C ASN A 171 4.49 -0.01 6.84
N SER A 172 4.74 0.94 7.75
CA SER A 172 3.96 2.18 7.90
C SER A 172 4.05 3.05 6.66
N GLY A 173 5.12 2.94 5.87
CA GLY A 173 5.18 3.52 4.53
C GLY A 173 3.98 3.15 3.66
N LEU A 174 3.45 1.94 3.82
CA LEU A 174 2.27 1.50 3.09
C LEU A 174 0.95 2.12 3.58
N SER A 175 0.97 2.88 4.66
CA SER A 175 -0.18 3.57 5.22
C SER A 175 0.02 5.08 5.46
N GLU A 176 1.26 5.60 5.59
CA GLU A 176 1.52 6.87 6.30
C GLU A 176 2.67 7.77 5.76
N VAL A 177 3.31 7.50 4.61
CA VAL A 177 4.50 8.30 4.17
C VAL A 177 4.24 9.81 4.17
N ASN A 178 4.85 10.55 5.11
CA ASN A 178 4.71 11.99 5.42
C ASN A 178 3.43 12.40 6.17
N VAL A 179 3.01 11.67 7.20
CA VAL A 179 2.67 12.41 8.43
C VAL A 179 3.94 13.17 8.78
N GLN A 180 3.90 14.50 8.73
CA GLN A 180 4.99 15.26 9.34
C GLN A 180 5.00 14.86 10.81
N ASP A 181 5.94 14.02 11.21
CA ASP A 181 6.52 14.15 12.54
C ASP A 181 7.17 15.54 12.54
N ASP A 182 6.34 16.55 12.79
CA ASP A 182 6.80 17.74 13.45
C ASP A 182 7.43 17.21 14.74
N GLU A 183 8.74 17.00 14.69
CA GLU A 183 9.61 16.96 15.86
C GLU A 183 9.29 18.20 16.69
N ASN A 184 8.30 18.07 17.56
CA ASN A 184 8.13 18.91 18.72
C ASN A 184 8.38 18.03 19.94
N ASP A 185 9.62 17.56 19.99
CA ASP A 185 10.27 17.04 21.18
C ASP A 185 10.49 18.21 22.14
N GLU A 186 9.41 18.70 22.76
CA GLU A 186 9.49 19.58 23.93
C GLU A 186 8.43 19.19 24.97
N ASN A 187 8.91 18.38 25.93
CA ASN A 187 8.76 18.67 27.35
C ASN A 187 7.38 18.41 27.98
N MET A 188 7.18 17.20 28.50
CA MET A 188 6.52 17.05 29.81
C MET A 188 7.39 16.20 30.73
N GLU A 189 8.27 16.91 31.44
CA GLU A 189 8.86 16.44 32.68
C GLU A 189 7.80 15.82 33.60
N ALA A 190 8.29 14.84 34.36
CA ALA A 190 7.62 14.25 35.49
C ALA A 190 6.97 15.30 36.41
N ASP A 191 5.72 15.05 36.78
CA ASP A 191 5.22 15.49 38.08
C ASP A 191 4.64 14.30 38.84
N VAL A 192 5.46 13.86 39.79
CA VAL A 192 5.09 13.08 40.96
C VAL A 192 4.47 14.05 41.96
N ASP A 193 3.17 13.94 42.24
CA ASP A 193 2.60 14.33 43.55
C ASP A 193 1.20 13.71 43.67
N SER A 194 1.03 12.63 44.43
CA SER A 194 0.65 12.60 45.85
C SER A 194 -0.68 13.31 46.15
N GLY A 195 -1.63 12.58 46.73
CA GLY A 195 -2.93 13.16 47.10
C GLY A 195 -3.99 12.15 47.47
N ASN A 196 -3.87 11.66 48.70
CA ASN A 196 -4.77 10.79 49.45
C ASN A 196 -6.20 11.34 49.64
N GLU A 197 -7.09 10.48 50.18
CA GLU A 197 -8.36 10.73 50.90
C GLU A 197 -9.67 10.64 50.07
N GLU A 198 -10.45 9.57 50.18
CA GLU A 198 -11.34 9.12 51.29
C GLU A 198 -12.78 9.65 51.19
N GLY A 199 -13.76 8.78 51.51
CA GLY A 199 -15.15 9.14 51.79
C GLY A 199 -16.17 8.37 50.94
N GLU A 200 -16.57 7.14 51.27
CA GLU A 200 -17.61 6.73 52.25
C GLU A 200 -19.07 6.71 51.73
N GLY A 201 -19.74 5.57 51.98
CA GLY A 201 -21.20 5.46 52.23
C GLY A 201 -21.98 4.60 51.23
N ASN A 202 -22.13 3.28 51.48
CA ASN A 202 -23.29 2.56 52.05
C ASN A 202 -24.58 2.62 51.18
N ASP A 203 -25.41 1.57 50.98
CA ASP A 203 -25.77 0.46 51.86
C ASP A 203 -26.57 -0.65 51.11
N ASP A 204 -26.36 -1.89 51.55
CA ASP A 204 -27.30 -3.02 51.74
C ASP A 204 -28.35 -3.48 50.70
N THR A 205 -28.24 -4.76 50.29
CA THR A 205 -29.12 -5.91 50.69
C THR A 205 -28.84 -7.12 49.75
N ASN A 206 -28.17 -8.18 50.21
CA ASN A 206 -28.69 -9.41 50.86
C ASN A 206 -29.56 -10.29 49.94
N GLU A 207 -29.06 -11.45 49.51
CA GLU A 207 -29.50 -12.79 49.98
C GLU A 207 -28.75 -13.94 49.26
N GLN A 208 -28.48 -14.98 50.05
CA GLN A 208 -27.75 -16.21 49.78
C GLN A 208 -28.56 -17.19 48.92
N ASP A 209 -27.91 -18.14 48.23
CA ASP A 209 -27.89 -19.54 48.70
C ASP A 209 -27.11 -20.46 47.75
N ASP A 210 -26.56 -21.48 48.39
CA ASP A 210 -25.65 -22.54 47.97
C ASP A 210 -26.19 -23.46 46.86
N ASP A 211 -25.30 -24.15 46.14
CA ASP A 211 -25.34 -25.62 46.04
C ASP A 211 -24.11 -26.18 45.30
N GLU A 212 -23.74 -27.39 45.72
CA GLU A 212 -22.42 -27.99 45.78
C GLU A 212 -22.44 -29.34 45.00
N TRP A 213 -21.27 -29.83 44.54
CA TRP A 213 -20.94 -31.19 44.02
C TRP A 213 -21.37 -31.51 42.56
N GLU A 214 -20.71 -32.32 41.73
CA GLU A 214 -19.57 -33.27 41.87
C GLU A 214 -19.04 -33.64 40.45
N ASP A 215 -17.85 -34.22 40.42
CA ASP A 215 -16.98 -34.65 39.31
C ASP A 215 -17.64 -35.55 38.22
N GLU A 216 -17.19 -35.43 36.96
CA GLU A 216 -16.90 -36.59 36.10
C GLU A 216 -15.68 -36.28 35.18
N GLU A 217 -14.61 -37.06 35.38
CA GLU A 217 -13.45 -37.17 34.48
C GLU A 217 -13.86 -37.95 33.22
N GLU A 218 -13.59 -37.41 32.03
CA GLU A 218 -13.34 -38.23 30.84
C GLU A 218 -12.03 -37.78 30.18
N ALA A 219 -11.07 -38.70 30.20
CA ALA A 219 -9.82 -38.63 29.47
C ALA A 219 -10.07 -39.09 28.03
N GLU A 220 -9.87 -38.20 27.06
CA GLU A 220 -9.75 -38.56 25.66
C GLU A 220 -8.52 -37.89 25.04
N ASP A 221 -7.53 -38.74 24.77
CA ASP A 221 -6.51 -38.71 23.72
C ASP A 221 -5.96 -37.35 23.24
N GLU A 222 -4.72 -37.07 23.70
CA GLU A 222 -3.77 -36.17 23.04
C GLU A 222 -3.38 -36.72 21.65
N GLU A 223 -4.18 -36.45 20.62
CA GLU A 223 -3.64 -36.32 19.26
C GLU A 223 -3.02 -34.93 19.13
N MET A 224 -1.69 -34.89 19.13
CA MET A 224 -0.91 -33.70 18.76
C MET A 224 -1.20 -33.35 17.30
N GLY A 225 -2.25 -32.56 17.09
CA GLY A 225 -2.45 -31.77 15.90
C GLY A 225 -1.32 -30.75 15.82
N GLU A 226 -0.74 -30.66 14.63
CA GLU A 226 0.29 -29.68 14.28
C GLU A 226 -0.14 -28.30 14.78
N GLU A 227 0.72 -27.63 15.54
CA GLU A 227 0.56 -26.22 15.88
C GLU A 227 0.59 -25.45 14.54
N GLU A 228 -0.57 -25.28 13.92
CA GLU A 228 -0.81 -24.21 12.97
C GLU A 228 -0.48 -22.94 13.77
N GLU A 229 0.57 -22.22 13.36
CA GLU A 229 0.84 -20.87 13.86
C GLU A 229 -0.47 -20.11 13.69
N GLU A 230 -1.17 -19.85 14.80
CA GLU A 230 -2.33 -18.96 14.81
C GLU A 230 -1.81 -17.63 14.28
N ASP A 231 -2.20 -17.30 13.04
CA ASP A 231 -2.00 -15.99 12.45
C ASP A 231 -2.68 -14.99 13.41
N GLU A 232 -1.87 -14.34 14.26
CA GLU A 232 -2.35 -13.32 15.19
C GLU A 232 -3.20 -12.31 14.42
N GLU A 233 -4.45 -12.13 14.83
CA GLU A 233 -5.36 -11.08 14.35
C GLU A 233 -4.73 -9.71 14.62
N GLY A 234 -3.85 -9.26 13.72
CA GLY A 234 -3.11 -8.02 13.83
C GLY A 234 -2.58 -7.65 12.47
N TRP A 235 -3.20 -6.62 11.86
CA TRP A 235 -2.75 -5.90 10.66
C TRP A 235 -1.76 -6.67 9.78
N ASP A 236 -2.24 -7.39 8.77
CA ASP A 236 -1.39 -8.14 7.83
C ASP A 236 -0.17 -7.30 7.42
N HIS A 237 0.98 -7.58 8.03
CA HIS A 237 2.22 -6.93 7.63
C HIS A 237 2.46 -7.30 6.18
N TYR A 238 2.40 -6.31 5.31
CA TYR A 238 2.68 -6.52 3.89
C TYR A 238 4.05 -7.19 3.76
N TYR A 239 5.07 -6.73 4.47
CA TYR A 239 6.39 -7.34 4.39
C TYR A 239 6.60 -8.47 5.39
N LYS A 240 7.45 -9.45 5.06
CA LYS A 240 7.85 -10.51 5.99
C LYS A 240 9.31 -10.36 6.40
N ALA A 241 9.54 -10.14 7.69
CA ALA A 241 10.87 -10.12 8.27
C ALA A 241 11.52 -11.51 8.25
N PHE A 242 12.84 -11.56 8.06
CA PHE A 242 13.61 -12.78 8.22
C PHE A 242 15.04 -12.51 8.69
N LYS A 243 15.49 -13.26 9.70
CA LYS A 243 16.86 -13.20 10.21
C LYS A 243 17.64 -14.42 9.73
N PRO A 244 18.58 -14.28 8.78
CA PRO A 244 19.38 -15.40 8.31
C PRO A 244 20.39 -15.83 9.40
N GLU A 245 20.74 -17.12 9.42
CA GLU A 245 21.80 -17.64 10.31
C GLU A 245 23.15 -16.95 10.07
N VAL A 246 23.46 -16.70 8.80
CA VAL A 246 24.64 -15.94 8.37
C VAL A 246 24.17 -14.56 7.89
N GLN A 247 24.34 -13.57 8.75
CA GLN A 247 23.95 -12.18 8.52
C GLN A 247 25.00 -11.45 7.68
N THR A 248 25.11 -11.84 6.41
CA THR A 248 25.92 -11.09 5.42
C THR A 248 25.14 -10.94 4.13
N LEU A 249 25.38 -9.83 3.43
CA LEU A 249 24.77 -9.55 2.13
C LEU A 249 25.03 -10.67 1.11
N SER A 250 26.26 -11.20 1.06
CA SER A 250 26.62 -12.30 0.16
C SER A 250 25.76 -13.54 0.43
N ASN A 251 25.60 -13.92 1.70
CA ASN A 251 24.79 -15.08 2.05
C ASN A 251 23.32 -14.88 1.68
N VAL A 252 22.77 -13.69 1.93
CA VAL A 252 21.40 -13.36 1.53
C VAL A 252 21.23 -13.50 0.02
N LYS A 253 22.14 -12.95 -0.78
CA LYS A 253 22.10 -13.09 -2.25
C LYS A 253 22.14 -14.54 -2.72
N ASP A 254 23.00 -15.34 -2.12
CA ASP A 254 23.20 -16.75 -2.52
C ASP A 254 22.01 -17.64 -2.15
N THR A 255 21.25 -17.28 -1.12
CA THR A 255 20.16 -18.13 -0.57
C THR A 255 18.76 -17.60 -0.85
N HIS A 256 18.61 -16.31 -1.16
CA HIS A 256 17.31 -15.63 -1.26
C HIS A 256 16.38 -16.31 -2.26
N ARG A 257 16.86 -16.66 -3.46
CA ARG A 257 16.00 -17.21 -4.51
C ARG A 257 15.31 -18.51 -4.06
N SER A 258 16.07 -19.43 -3.45
CA SER A 258 15.53 -20.71 -2.99
C SER A 258 14.49 -20.49 -1.89
N ARG A 259 14.84 -19.65 -0.89
CA ARG A 259 13.95 -19.29 0.21
C ARG A 259 12.65 -18.65 -0.29
N ALA A 260 12.75 -17.66 -1.17
CA ALA A 260 11.62 -16.93 -1.67
C ALA A 260 10.63 -17.85 -2.41
N LEU A 261 11.15 -18.80 -3.19
CA LEU A 261 10.32 -19.81 -3.85
C LEU A 261 9.62 -20.75 -2.85
N GLU A 262 10.31 -21.16 -1.78
CA GLU A 262 9.74 -22.02 -0.73
C GLU A 262 8.63 -21.33 0.07
N HIS A 263 8.70 -20.00 0.22
CA HIS A 263 7.75 -19.21 1.01
C HIS A 263 6.77 -18.36 0.17
N ASN A 264 6.72 -18.58 -1.15
CA ASN A 264 5.86 -17.84 -2.09
C ASN A 264 6.08 -16.30 -2.08
N GLN A 265 7.35 -15.89 -2.08
CA GLN A 265 7.79 -14.48 -2.07
C GLN A 265 8.51 -14.14 -3.38
N ASP A 266 8.75 -12.85 -3.64
CA ASP A 266 9.48 -12.43 -4.85
C ASP A 266 10.91 -13.02 -4.86
N PRO A 267 11.28 -13.83 -5.87
CA PRO A 267 12.59 -14.49 -5.92
C PRO A 267 13.69 -13.65 -6.57
N ASN A 268 13.34 -12.46 -7.08
CA ASN A 268 14.22 -11.57 -7.81
C ASN A 268 14.52 -10.29 -7.04
N MET A 269 13.80 -10.00 -5.96
CA MET A 269 13.94 -8.77 -5.21
C MET A 269 13.74 -8.99 -3.71
N PHE A 270 14.48 -8.23 -2.91
CA PHE A 270 14.35 -8.20 -1.46
C PHE A 270 14.84 -6.89 -0.87
N ALA A 271 14.52 -6.69 0.40
CA ALA A 271 14.98 -5.56 1.19
C ALA A 271 15.93 -6.02 2.31
N ILE A 272 16.81 -5.14 2.73
CA ILE A 272 17.77 -5.36 3.82
C ILE A 272 17.77 -4.17 4.76
N ILE A 273 17.67 -4.46 6.04
CA ILE A 273 17.99 -3.53 7.13
C ILE A 273 19.32 -4.01 7.72
N ASP A 274 20.37 -3.22 7.49
CA ASP A 274 21.75 -3.51 7.90
C ASP A 274 22.31 -2.38 8.75
N GLY A 275 23.57 -2.51 9.18
CA GLY A 275 24.23 -1.50 10.02
C GLY A 275 24.39 -0.11 9.38
N GLU A 276 24.06 0.06 8.09
CA GLU A 276 24.06 1.37 7.42
C GLU A 276 22.66 2.03 7.41
N TYR A 277 21.63 1.36 7.93
CA TYR A 277 20.23 1.82 7.91
C TYR A 277 20.05 3.26 8.41
N GLU A 278 20.60 3.61 9.58
CA GLU A 278 20.49 4.98 10.11
C GLU A 278 21.03 6.05 9.14
N SER A 279 22.12 5.73 8.45
CA SER A 279 22.79 6.68 7.57
C SER A 279 22.20 6.74 6.17
N GLN A 280 21.76 5.61 5.62
CA GLN A 280 21.41 5.45 4.21
C GLN A 280 20.01 4.85 3.98
N GLY A 281 19.41 4.23 5.00
CA GLY A 281 18.11 3.58 4.94
C GLY A 281 18.18 2.11 4.52
N THR A 282 17.00 1.58 4.20
CA THR A 282 16.80 0.22 3.71
C THR A 282 17.51 0.02 2.38
N LEU A 283 18.26 -1.07 2.24
CA LEU A 283 18.82 -1.49 0.95
C LEU A 283 17.76 -2.29 0.20
N ILE A 284 17.33 -1.77 -0.95
CA ILE A 284 16.44 -2.47 -1.88
C ILE A 284 17.33 -3.10 -2.96
N MET A 285 17.23 -4.42 -3.12
CA MET A 285 18.04 -5.18 -4.06
C MET A 285 17.17 -5.88 -5.10
N ARG A 286 17.65 -5.85 -6.35
CA ARG A 286 17.18 -6.71 -7.43
C ARG A 286 18.33 -7.61 -7.86
N VAL A 287 18.11 -8.94 -7.85
CA VAL A 287 19.11 -9.94 -8.27
C VAL A 287 18.92 -10.40 -9.71
N SER A 288 17.77 -10.13 -10.32
CA SER A 288 17.44 -10.52 -11.69
C SER A 288 16.46 -9.50 -12.31
N PRO A 289 16.55 -9.18 -13.62
CA PRO A 289 17.44 -9.77 -14.63
C PRO A 289 18.90 -9.32 -14.53
N GLU A 290 19.15 -8.17 -13.91
CA GLU A 290 20.48 -7.65 -13.63
C GLU A 290 20.57 -7.29 -12.15
N GLU A 291 21.70 -7.65 -11.55
CA GLU A 291 22.00 -7.29 -10.17
C GLU A 291 22.17 -5.77 -10.04
N ASP A 292 21.33 -5.15 -9.25
CA ASP A 292 21.36 -3.72 -8.97
C ASP A 292 20.74 -3.45 -7.61
N SER A 293 21.04 -2.30 -7.02
CA SER A 293 20.52 -1.93 -5.70
C SER A 293 20.53 -0.43 -5.47
N PHE A 294 19.66 0.04 -4.60
CA PHE A 294 19.68 1.41 -4.08
C PHE A 294 19.26 1.43 -2.62
N LYS A 295 19.63 2.50 -1.92
CA LYS A 295 19.29 2.72 -0.50
C LYS A 295 18.22 3.82 -0.41
N CYS A 296 17.18 3.59 0.38
CA CYS A 296 16.10 4.55 0.60
C CYS A 296 15.74 4.61 2.09
N LYS A 297 15.59 5.82 2.64
CA LYS A 297 15.31 6.03 4.06
C LYS A 297 13.83 5.87 4.40
N GLY A 298 13.59 5.32 5.59
CA GLY A 298 12.30 5.30 6.29
C GLY A 298 11.16 4.77 5.43
N ASP A 299 10.00 5.38 5.65
CA ASP A 299 8.69 4.98 5.18
C ASP A 299 8.59 4.95 3.65
N VAL A 300 9.30 5.87 2.97
CA VAL A 300 9.34 5.96 1.50
C VAL A 300 9.87 4.67 0.86
N ALA A 301 10.73 3.92 1.55
CA ALA A 301 11.25 2.66 1.05
C ALA A 301 10.13 1.61 0.85
N GLY A 302 9.15 1.58 1.76
CA GLY A 302 7.97 0.72 1.66
C GLY A 302 7.12 1.06 0.44
N GLU A 303 6.86 2.33 0.19
CA GLU A 303 6.08 2.76 -0.98
C GLU A 303 6.76 2.41 -2.30
N ILE A 304 8.07 2.65 -2.40
CA ILE A 304 8.81 2.37 -3.64
C ILE A 304 8.78 0.87 -3.96
N LEU A 305 8.94 0.01 -2.96
CA LEU A 305 8.83 -1.44 -3.15
C LEU A 305 7.45 -1.83 -3.68
N ARG A 306 6.38 -1.27 -3.10
CA ARG A 306 5.01 -1.47 -3.59
C ARG A 306 4.81 -0.95 -5.01
N TRP A 307 5.30 0.26 -5.32
CA TRP A 307 5.18 0.86 -6.65
C TRP A 307 5.90 0.07 -7.74
N ILE A 308 7.08 -0.47 -7.44
CA ILE A 308 7.79 -1.37 -8.34
C ILE A 308 6.97 -2.64 -8.58
N PHE A 309 6.45 -3.23 -7.50
CA PHE A 309 5.68 -4.47 -7.55
C PHE A 309 4.41 -4.36 -8.40
N ILE A 310 3.62 -3.30 -8.20
CA ILE A 310 2.40 -3.08 -8.99
C ILE A 310 2.68 -2.54 -10.39
N SER A 311 3.96 -2.41 -10.79
CA SER A 311 4.39 -1.82 -12.07
C SER A 311 3.99 -0.35 -12.27
N PHE A 312 3.76 0.38 -11.18
CA PHE A 312 3.55 1.83 -11.21
C PHE A 312 4.86 2.59 -11.48
N MET A 313 5.99 2.01 -11.09
CA MET A 313 7.31 2.57 -11.33
C MET A 313 8.26 1.46 -11.77
N SER A 314 9.04 1.70 -12.82
CA SER A 314 10.15 0.83 -13.17
C SER A 314 11.30 0.99 -12.18
N TRP A 315 12.21 0.02 -12.17
CA TRP A 315 13.40 0.06 -11.32
C TRP A 315 14.26 1.33 -11.53
N ASP A 316 14.46 1.75 -12.79
CA ASP A 316 15.27 2.94 -13.07
C ASP A 316 14.56 4.23 -12.69
N GLU A 317 13.22 4.29 -12.83
CA GLU A 317 12.41 5.40 -12.34
C GLU A 317 12.48 5.48 -10.81
N ALA A 318 12.46 4.35 -10.10
CA ALA A 318 12.61 4.28 -8.65
C ALA A 318 13.97 4.82 -8.19
N LYS A 319 15.06 4.39 -8.82
CA LYS A 319 16.39 4.97 -8.53
C LYS A 319 16.44 6.47 -8.80
N ALA A 320 15.87 6.92 -9.92
CA ALA A 320 15.84 8.34 -10.26
C ALA A 320 14.96 9.16 -9.30
N PHE A 321 13.91 8.55 -8.75
CA PHE A 321 13.08 9.13 -7.70
C PHE A 321 13.86 9.26 -6.39
N VAL A 322 14.47 8.18 -5.89
CA VAL A 322 15.29 8.19 -4.67
C VAL A 322 16.46 9.16 -4.77
N ALA A 323 17.13 9.23 -5.92
CA ALA A 323 18.23 10.16 -6.15
C ALA A 323 17.81 11.65 -6.13
N ARG A 324 16.51 11.96 -6.23
CA ARG A 324 15.97 13.32 -6.09
C ARG A 324 15.54 13.64 -4.66
N LEU A 325 15.33 12.62 -3.83
CA LEU A 325 14.98 12.78 -2.41
C LEU A 325 16.20 13.03 -1.52
N ASN A 326 17.35 12.46 -1.90
CA ASN A 326 18.65 12.64 -1.24
C ASN A 326 19.41 13.85 -1.78
#